data_AF-A0A126NQ37-F1
#
_entry.id   AF-A0A126NQ37-F1
#
_cell.length_a   1.000
_cell.length_b   1.000
_cell.length_c   1.000
_cell.angle_alpha   90.00
_cell.angle_beta   90.00
_cell.angle_gamma   90.00
#
_symmetry.space_group_name_H-M   'P 1'
#
loop_
_entity.id
_entity.type
_entity.pdbx_description
1 polymer ?
#
loop_
_entity_poly.entity_id
_entity_poly.type
_entity_poly.pdbx_seq_one_letter_code
_entity_poly.pdbx_strand_id
1 'polypeptide(L)'
;MLFAAAASALLACALLLWQPMGAQPKFAGILFGIALGLGLAALLRRVMPDGCDAAPAKLRKRYTREVMLAMAGYMVLLIASSLLLKRVDEPLLRALVALLPVPPVVLMLRAMVRYIRDVDELQQRIELEAVSFATGFISLVYLTGGFLQVAKVIDIPAGAAMIWVFPLVCLAYGLAKAVVVRRYN
;
A
#
# COMPACT_ATOMS: atom_id res chain seq x y z
N MET A 1 -8.57 16.36 -11.42
CA MET A 1 -7.68 16.75 -12.54
C MET A 1 -6.25 17.05 -12.09
N LEU A 2 -6.04 17.84 -11.03
CA LEU A 2 -4.70 18.18 -10.49
C LEU A 2 -3.79 16.98 -10.17
N PHE A 3 -4.31 15.92 -9.55
CA PHE A 3 -3.51 14.73 -9.20
C PHE A 3 -3.06 13.90 -10.41
N ALA A 4 -3.86 13.85 -11.47
CA ALA A 4 -3.50 13.14 -12.70
C ALA A 4 -2.43 13.90 -13.49
N ALA A 5 -2.53 15.23 -13.53
CA ALA A 5 -1.52 16.11 -14.12
C ALA A 5 -0.19 16.09 -13.33
N ALA A 6 -0.25 16.06 -12.01
CA ALA A 6 0.92 15.90 -11.14
C ALA A 6 1.57 14.51 -11.31
N ALA A 7 0.78 13.45 -11.42
CA ALA A 7 1.29 12.10 -11.67
C ALA A 7 1.98 12.00 -13.03
N SER A 8 1.38 12.54 -14.10
CA SER A 8 1.99 12.56 -15.44
C SER A 8 3.24 13.43 -15.51
N ALA A 9 3.27 14.57 -14.80
CA ALA A 9 4.44 15.45 -14.74
C ALA A 9 5.62 14.80 -13.98
N LEU A 10 5.33 14.07 -12.91
CA LEU A 10 6.35 13.33 -12.14
C LEU A 10 6.84 12.08 -12.89
N LEU A 11 5.97 11.38 -13.62
CA LEU A 11 6.35 10.27 -14.51
C LEU A 11 7.24 10.77 -15.67
N ALA A 12 6.89 11.91 -16.27
CA ALA A 12 7.70 12.56 -17.29
C ALA A 12 9.06 13.02 -16.74
N CYS A 13 9.10 13.60 -15.54
CA CYS A 13 10.37 13.93 -14.85
C CYS A 13 11.20 12.70 -14.52
N ALA A 14 10.59 11.59 -14.07
CA ALA A 14 11.29 10.35 -13.78
C ALA A 14 11.89 9.70 -15.04
N LEU A 15 11.18 9.77 -16.17
CA LEU A 15 11.66 9.30 -17.48
C LEU A 15 12.75 10.21 -18.07
N LEU A 16 12.64 11.53 -17.89
CA LEU A 16 13.68 12.50 -18.29
C LEU A 16 14.96 12.36 -17.48
N LEU A 17 14.85 12.07 -16.17
CA LEU A 17 16.00 11.80 -15.29
C LEU A 17 16.60 10.39 -15.48
N TRP A 18 15.95 9.51 -16.27
CA TRP A 18 16.52 8.22 -16.70
C TRP A 18 17.47 8.41 -17.89
N GLN A 19 17.42 9.52 -18.64
CA GLN A 19 18.43 9.79 -19.67
C GLN A 19 19.84 9.94 -19.04
N PRO A 20 20.93 9.62 -19.78
CA PRO A 20 22.23 9.24 -19.23
C PRO A 20 23.05 10.44 -18.74
N MET A 21 22.44 11.34 -17.98
CA MET A 21 23.08 12.42 -17.25
C MET A 21 23.05 12.09 -15.76
N GLY A 22 23.94 11.19 -15.32
CA GLY A 22 24.58 11.20 -14.00
C GLY A 22 23.73 11.26 -12.72
N ALA A 23 22.40 11.16 -12.78
CA ALA A 23 21.54 11.22 -11.61
C ALA A 23 21.62 9.90 -10.84
N GLN A 24 21.92 9.96 -9.54
CA GLN A 24 22.11 8.75 -8.73
C GLN A 24 20.84 7.86 -8.79
N PRO A 25 20.98 6.56 -9.12
CA PRO A 25 19.85 5.66 -9.45
C PRO A 25 18.80 5.51 -8.33
N LYS A 26 19.14 5.91 -7.10
CA LYS A 26 18.26 5.92 -5.93
C LYS A 26 17.15 6.97 -6.01
N PHE A 27 17.41 8.15 -6.56
CA PHE A 27 16.41 9.22 -6.65
C PHE A 27 15.37 8.97 -7.75
N ALA A 28 15.82 8.38 -8.87
CA ALA A 28 14.94 7.94 -9.95
C ALA A 28 13.92 6.90 -9.45
N GLY A 29 14.35 5.95 -8.61
CA GLY A 29 13.46 4.96 -8.00
C GLY A 29 12.40 5.54 -7.06
N ILE A 30 12.77 6.53 -6.24
CA ILE A 30 11.82 7.22 -5.33
C ILE A 30 10.76 7.99 -6.12
N LEU A 31 11.19 8.75 -7.14
CA LEU A 31 10.29 9.50 -8.01
C LEU A 31 9.36 8.58 -8.80
N PHE A 32 9.86 7.45 -9.28
CA PHE A 32 9.05 6.44 -9.97
C PHE A 32 8.01 5.83 -9.04
N GLY A 33 8.38 5.50 -7.80
CA GLY A 33 7.45 4.99 -6.78
C GLY A 33 6.33 6.00 -6.43
N ILE A 34 6.69 7.27 -6.28
CA ILE A 34 5.71 8.35 -6.04
C ILE A 34 4.79 8.53 -7.26
N ALA A 35 5.34 8.52 -8.47
CA ALA A 35 4.56 8.67 -9.71
C ALA A 35 3.61 7.48 -9.92
N LEU A 36 4.06 6.26 -9.63
CA LEU A 36 3.24 5.05 -9.69
C LEU A 36 2.12 5.10 -8.64
N GLY A 37 2.43 5.48 -7.39
CA GLY A 37 1.46 5.63 -6.32
C GLY A 37 0.41 6.71 -6.61
N LEU A 38 0.82 7.87 -7.11
CA LEU A 38 -0.09 8.95 -7.51
C LEU A 38 -0.90 8.59 -8.75
N GLY A 39 -0.30 7.92 -9.73
CA GLY A 39 -0.97 7.43 -10.93
C GLY A 39 -2.04 6.39 -10.59
N LEU A 40 -1.72 5.43 -9.73
CA LEU A 40 -2.67 4.44 -9.24
C LEU A 40 -3.78 5.08 -8.41
N ALA A 41 -3.45 6.02 -7.52
CA ALA A 41 -4.46 6.78 -6.77
C ALA A 41 -5.37 7.62 -7.67
N ALA A 42 -4.83 8.23 -8.72
CA ALA A 42 -5.61 9.00 -9.70
C ALA A 42 -6.51 8.09 -10.56
N LEU A 43 -6.02 6.91 -10.94
CA LEU A 43 -6.79 5.89 -11.65
C LEU A 43 -7.93 5.38 -10.75
N LEU A 44 -7.64 5.00 -9.50
CA LEU A 44 -8.64 4.56 -8.54
C LEU A 44 -9.71 5.63 -8.30
N ARG A 45 -9.33 6.91 -8.19
CA ARG A 45 -10.30 8.02 -8.06
C ARG A 45 -11.16 8.25 -9.31
N ARG A 46 -10.65 7.96 -10.51
CA ARG A 46 -11.45 8.02 -11.74
C ARG A 46 -12.39 6.84 -11.87
N VAL A 47 -11.99 5.69 -11.32
CA VAL A 47 -12.72 4.43 -11.46
C VAL A 47 -13.80 4.30 -10.39
N MET A 48 -13.55 4.81 -9.18
CA MET A 48 -14.52 4.89 -8.09
C MET A 48 -15.56 5.98 -8.38
N PRO A 49 -16.85 5.64 -8.54
CA PRO A 49 -17.91 6.63 -8.70
C PRO A 49 -18.07 7.48 -7.44
N ASP A 50 -18.48 8.73 -7.62
CA ASP A 50 -18.88 9.62 -6.51
C ASP A 50 -20.13 9.03 -5.85
N GLY A 51 -19.97 8.42 -4.68
CA GLY A 51 -21.09 7.79 -3.99
C GLY A 51 -22.06 8.82 -3.43
N CYS A 52 -23.31 8.83 -3.92
CA CYS A 52 -24.46 9.38 -3.20
C CYS A 52 -24.62 8.74 -1.81
N ASP A 53 -24.15 7.49 -1.65
CA ASP A 53 -24.13 6.70 -0.41
C ASP A 53 -22.71 6.54 0.17
N ALA A 54 -21.90 7.60 0.11
CA ALA A 54 -20.60 7.57 0.78
C ALA A 54 -20.76 7.61 2.30
N ALA A 55 -20.01 6.76 3.01
CA ALA A 55 -19.95 6.74 4.47
C ALA A 55 -19.92 8.16 5.08
N PRO A 56 -20.57 8.40 6.24
CA PRO A 56 -20.73 9.73 6.81
C PRO A 56 -19.40 10.51 6.84
N ALA A 57 -19.42 11.79 6.42
CA ALA A 57 -18.20 12.58 6.27
C ALA A 57 -17.33 12.64 7.55
N LYS A 58 -17.97 12.60 8.73
CA LYS A 58 -17.30 12.51 10.03
C LYS A 58 -16.51 11.20 10.19
N LEU A 59 -17.11 10.06 9.83
CA LEU A 59 -16.47 8.74 9.89
C LEU A 59 -15.29 8.69 8.91
N ARG A 60 -15.48 9.15 7.68
CA ARG A 60 -14.42 9.24 6.67
C ARG A 60 -13.26 10.11 7.14
N LYS A 61 -13.52 11.31 7.66
CA LYS A 61 -12.48 12.22 8.18
C LYS A 61 -11.70 11.59 9.33
N ARG A 62 -12.39 10.90 10.24
CA ARG A 62 -11.76 10.19 11.35
C ARG A 62 -10.86 9.05 10.84
N TYR A 63 -11.39 8.20 9.96
CA TYR A 63 -10.64 7.10 9.37
C TYR A 63 -9.40 7.61 8.62
N THR A 64 -9.55 8.60 7.76
CA THR A 64 -8.43 9.22 7.05
C THR A 64 -7.39 9.77 8.02
N ARG A 65 -7.80 10.45 9.10
CA ARG A 65 -6.87 10.95 10.11
C ARG A 65 -6.13 9.81 10.81
N GLU A 66 -6.83 8.76 11.25
CA GLU A 66 -6.22 7.61 11.92
C GLU A 66 -5.21 6.89 11.01
N VAL A 67 -5.57 6.66 9.74
CA VAL A 67 -4.67 6.08 8.74
C VAL A 67 -3.47 6.99 8.45
N MET A 68 -3.67 8.30 8.29
CA MET A 68 -2.57 9.25 8.04
C MET A 68 -1.60 9.32 9.23
N LEU A 69 -2.11 9.30 10.46
CA LEU A 69 -1.29 9.26 11.66
C LEU A 69 -0.51 7.94 11.78
N ALA A 70 -1.17 6.81 11.52
CA ALA A 70 -0.51 5.52 11.49
C ALA A 70 0.58 5.45 10.41
N MET A 71 0.32 5.98 9.21
CA MET A 71 1.29 5.99 8.13
C MET A 71 2.46 6.93 8.40
N ALA A 72 2.21 8.10 9.00
CA ALA A 72 3.27 8.99 9.45
C ALA A 72 4.15 8.32 10.52
N GLY A 73 3.52 7.64 11.49
CA GLY A 73 4.22 6.85 12.50
C GLY A 73 5.04 5.71 11.90
N TYR A 74 4.48 5.00 10.92
CA TYR A 74 5.18 3.96 10.16
C TYR A 74 6.46 4.51 9.51
N MET A 75 6.35 5.61 8.77
CA MET A 75 7.50 6.22 8.08
C MET A 75 8.60 6.64 9.06
N VAL A 76 8.22 7.30 10.16
CA VAL A 76 9.17 7.74 11.19
C VAL A 76 9.87 6.54 11.83
N LEU A 77 9.11 5.52 12.23
CA LEU A 77 9.66 4.34 12.90
C LEU A 77 10.46 3.44 11.96
N LEU A 78 10.11 3.38 10.68
CA LEU A 78 10.88 2.69 9.66
C LEU A 78 12.25 3.35 9.45
N ILE A 79 12.28 4.69 9.34
CA ILE A 79 13.54 5.44 9.22
C ILE A 79 14.37 5.25 10.49
N ALA A 80 13.78 5.43 11.67
CA ALA A 80 14.46 5.21 12.95
C ALA A 80 15.04 3.79 13.05
N SER A 81 14.24 2.77 12.74
CA SER A 81 14.66 1.37 12.70
C SER A 81 15.87 1.17 11.78
N SER A 82 15.82 1.71 10.55
CA SER A 82 16.90 1.58 9.57
C SER A 82 18.22 2.26 10.00
N LEU A 83 18.15 3.33 10.79
CA LEU A 83 19.32 4.03 11.32
C LEU A 83 19.89 3.30 12.54
N LEU A 84 19.03 2.83 13.45
CA LEU A 84 19.44 2.10 14.65
C LEU A 84 20.06 0.73 14.31
N LEU A 85 19.54 0.03 13.29
CA LEU A 85 20.08 -1.26 12.84
C LEU A 85 21.54 -1.19 12.36
N LYS A 86 22.08 0.00 12.09
CA LYS A 86 23.50 0.19 11.74
C LYS A 86 24.43 0.25 12.95
N ARG A 87 23.87 0.41 14.15
CA ARG A 87 24.62 0.63 15.40
C ARG A 87 24.35 -0.46 16.46
N VAL A 88 23.43 -1.38 16.18
CA VAL A 88 23.00 -2.42 17.11
C VAL A 88 23.43 -3.78 16.58
N ASP A 89 24.38 -4.38 17.30
CA ASP A 89 24.91 -5.72 17.00
C ASP A 89 24.27 -6.81 17.87
N GLU A 90 23.78 -6.45 19.06
CA GLU A 90 23.07 -7.36 19.98
C GLU A 90 21.81 -7.96 19.33
N PRO A 91 21.69 -9.30 19.22
CA PRO A 91 20.67 -9.95 18.39
C PRO A 91 19.24 -9.67 18.86
N LEU A 92 19.01 -9.68 20.18
CA LEU A 92 17.68 -9.40 20.75
C LEU A 92 17.25 -7.95 20.49
N LEU A 93 18.16 -7.00 20.71
CA LEU A 93 17.88 -5.58 20.47
C LEU A 93 17.68 -5.31 18.98
N ARG A 94 18.45 -5.97 18.12
CA ARG A 94 18.31 -5.89 16.67
C ARG A 94 16.94 -6.37 16.20
N ALA A 95 16.42 -7.46 16.77
CA ALA A 95 15.08 -7.96 16.48
C ALA A 95 13.99 -6.96 16.90
N LEU A 96 14.08 -6.38 18.10
CA LEU A 96 13.13 -5.36 18.58
C LEU A 96 13.14 -4.12 17.66
N VAL A 97 14.32 -3.66 17.25
CA VAL A 97 14.46 -2.52 16.33
C VAL A 97 13.92 -2.87 14.94
N ALA A 98 14.10 -4.09 14.44
CA ALA A 98 13.55 -4.50 13.15
C ALA A 98 12.00 -4.54 13.14
N LEU A 99 11.37 -4.79 14.30
CA LEU A 99 9.92 -4.86 14.47
C LEU A 99 9.26 -3.50 14.81
N LEU A 100 10.04 -2.44 15.01
CA LEU A 100 9.55 -1.08 15.29
C LEU A 100 8.46 -0.56 14.32
N PRO A 101 8.48 -0.85 13.00
CA PRO A 101 7.45 -0.37 12.08
C PRO A 101 6.14 -1.18 12.14
N VAL A 102 6.08 -2.30 12.89
CA VAL A 102 4.89 -3.16 12.98
C VAL A 102 3.72 -2.50 13.75
N PRO A 103 3.90 -1.88 14.93
CA PRO A 103 2.81 -1.28 15.67
C PRO A 103 2.00 -0.23 14.88
N PRO A 104 2.61 0.68 14.09
CA PRO A 104 1.86 1.57 13.20
C PRO A 104 0.95 0.84 12.20
N VAL A 105 1.42 -0.26 11.61
CA VAL A 105 0.61 -1.07 10.68
C VAL A 105 -0.58 -1.70 11.42
N VAL A 106 -0.39 -2.15 12.67
CA VAL A 106 -1.49 -2.66 13.52
C VAL A 106 -2.51 -1.55 13.81
N LEU A 107 -2.07 -0.32 14.07
CA LEU A 107 -2.97 0.82 14.26
C LEU A 107 -3.79 1.14 12.99
N MET A 108 -3.15 1.05 11.81
CA MET A 108 -3.84 1.20 10.53
C MET A 108 -4.89 0.11 10.34
N LEU A 109 -4.54 -1.17 10.61
CA LEU A 109 -5.49 -2.28 10.52
C LEU A 109 -6.66 -2.11 11.48
N ARG A 110 -6.40 -1.66 12.72
CA ARG A 110 -7.44 -1.36 13.71
C ARG A 110 -8.38 -0.25 13.20
N ALA A 111 -7.84 0.82 12.60
CA ALA A 111 -8.65 1.89 12.02
C ALA A 111 -9.53 1.38 10.88
N MET A 112 -8.99 0.50 10.03
CA MET A 112 -9.73 -0.14 8.93
C MET A 112 -10.86 -1.04 9.44
N VAL A 113 -10.59 -1.93 10.39
CA VAL A 113 -11.61 -2.80 10.99
C VAL A 113 -12.72 -1.98 11.65
N ARG A 114 -12.35 -0.91 12.37
CA ARG A 114 -13.33 0.01 12.96
C ARG A 114 -14.19 0.68 11.89
N TYR A 115 -13.57 1.18 10.82
CA TYR A 115 -14.28 1.79 9.72
C TYR A 115 -15.30 0.82 9.10
N ILE A 116 -14.91 -0.42 8.79
CA ILE A 116 -15.81 -1.45 8.22
C ILE A 116 -16.98 -1.78 9.15
N ARG A 117 -16.82 -1.67 10.47
CA ARG A 117 -17.90 -1.90 11.45
C ARG A 117 -18.85 -0.71 11.60
N ASP A 118 -18.36 0.50 11.38
CA ASP A 118 -19.10 1.74 11.60
C ASP A 118 -19.84 2.24 10.32
N VAL A 119 -19.62 1.62 9.16
CA VAL A 119 -20.33 1.91 7.90
C VAL A 119 -21.66 1.14 7.81
N ASP A 120 -22.53 1.55 6.88
CA ASP A 120 -23.77 0.84 6.58
C ASP A 120 -23.54 -0.58 6.02
N GLU A 121 -24.61 -1.38 5.96
CA GLU A 121 -24.55 -2.77 5.54
C GLU A 121 -24.09 -2.96 4.09
N LEU A 122 -24.45 -2.05 3.18
CA LEU A 122 -24.06 -2.13 1.77
C LEU A 122 -22.56 -1.87 1.62
N GLN A 123 -22.07 -0.79 2.21
CA GLN A 123 -20.65 -0.44 2.23
C GLN A 123 -19.84 -1.53 2.95
N GLN A 124 -20.32 -2.07 4.07
CA GLN A 124 -19.66 -3.17 4.75
C GLN A 124 -19.52 -4.40 3.84
N ARG A 125 -20.56 -4.77 3.08
CA ARG A 125 -20.48 -5.87 2.10
C ARG A 125 -19.44 -5.60 1.01
N ILE A 126 -19.44 -4.39 0.45
CA ILE A 126 -18.47 -3.98 -0.58
C ILE A 126 -17.03 -4.08 -0.05
N GLU A 127 -16.78 -3.57 1.17
CA GLU A 127 -15.46 -3.61 1.80
C GLU A 127 -14.99 -5.05 2.05
N LEU A 128 -15.88 -5.90 2.59
CA LEU A 128 -15.56 -7.29 2.89
C LEU A 128 -15.34 -8.12 1.61
N GLU A 129 -16.14 -7.90 0.57
CA GLU A 129 -15.97 -8.56 -0.73
C GLU A 129 -14.62 -8.17 -1.36
N ALA A 130 -14.28 -6.88 -1.34
CA ALA A 130 -13.01 -6.39 -1.86
C ALA A 130 -11.80 -6.94 -1.09
N VAL A 131 -11.87 -6.98 0.25
CA VAL A 131 -10.79 -7.56 1.09
C VAL A 131 -10.66 -9.06 0.83
N SER A 132 -11.78 -9.78 0.75
CA SER A 132 -11.78 -11.24 0.51
C SER A 132 -11.17 -11.57 -0.86
N PHE A 133 -11.55 -10.82 -1.89
CA PHE A 133 -10.99 -11.00 -3.23
C PHE A 133 -9.49 -10.68 -3.26
N ALA A 134 -9.07 -9.55 -2.67
CA ALA A 134 -7.67 -9.14 -2.66
C ALA A 134 -6.76 -10.13 -1.93
N THR A 135 -7.19 -10.57 -0.74
CA THR A 135 -6.44 -11.55 0.06
C THR A 135 -6.36 -12.90 -0.63
N GLY A 136 -7.46 -13.40 -1.18
CA GLY A 136 -7.49 -14.64 -1.96
C GLY A 136 -6.59 -14.57 -3.20
N PHE A 137 -6.70 -13.49 -3.98
CA PHE A 137 -5.91 -13.27 -5.19
C PHE A 137 -4.41 -13.23 -4.89
N ILE A 138 -3.97 -12.43 -3.92
CA ILE A 138 -2.54 -12.35 -3.57
C ILE A 138 -2.03 -13.65 -2.95
N SER A 139 -2.86 -14.37 -2.19
CA SER A 139 -2.49 -15.69 -1.66
C SER A 139 -2.25 -16.69 -2.79
N LEU A 140 -3.10 -16.69 -3.83
CA LEU A 140 -2.92 -17.53 -5.02
C LEU A 140 -1.64 -17.15 -5.80
N VAL A 141 -1.39 -15.85 -5.98
CA VAL A 141 -0.15 -15.37 -6.62
C VAL A 141 1.08 -15.80 -5.83
N TYR A 142 1.05 -15.65 -4.50
CA TYR A 142 2.15 -16.02 -3.62
C TYR A 142 2.40 -17.54 -3.63
N LEU A 143 1.33 -18.35 -3.58
CA LEU A 143 1.43 -19.81 -3.69
C LEU A 143 2.00 -20.25 -5.05
N THR A 144 1.54 -19.62 -6.14
CA THR A 144 2.04 -19.87 -7.49
C THR A 144 3.53 -19.54 -7.57
N GLY A 145 3.95 -18.36 -7.09
CA GLY A 145 5.36 -18.00 -6.99
C GLY A 145 6.17 -18.99 -6.16
N GLY A 146 5.62 -19.46 -5.03
CA GLY A 146 6.22 -20.49 -4.19
C GLY A 146 6.48 -21.80 -4.94
N PHE A 147 5.52 -22.31 -5.71
CA PHE A 147 5.73 -23.50 -6.54
C PHE A 147 6.78 -23.28 -7.63
N LEU A 148 6.80 -22.12 -8.29
CA LEU A 148 7.83 -21.78 -9.28
C LEU A 148 9.23 -21.71 -8.65
N GLN A 149 9.33 -21.24 -7.41
CA GLN A 149 10.60 -21.17 -6.68
C GLN A 149 11.08 -22.56 -6.24
N VAL A 150 10.18 -23.44 -5.79
CA VAL A 150 10.48 -24.85 -5.52
C VAL A 150 10.94 -25.58 -6.78
N ALA A 151 10.30 -25.30 -7.92
CA ALA A 151 10.69 -25.83 -9.23
C ALA A 151 11.97 -25.20 -9.81
N LYS A 152 12.61 -24.25 -9.09
CA LYS A 152 13.80 -23.50 -9.51
C LYS A 152 13.63 -22.73 -10.84
N VAL A 153 12.39 -22.38 -11.18
CA VAL A 153 12.07 -21.57 -12.38
C VAL A 153 12.34 -20.09 -12.12
N ILE A 154 12.08 -19.64 -10.89
CA ILE A 154 12.33 -18.27 -10.44
C ILE A 154 13.13 -18.28 -9.14
N ASP A 155 13.95 -17.26 -8.94
CA ASP A 155 14.65 -17.03 -7.68
C ASP A 155 14.33 -15.62 -7.18
N ILE A 156 13.42 -15.55 -6.19
CA ILE A 156 13.01 -14.29 -5.57
C ILE A 156 13.55 -14.27 -4.14
N PRO A 157 14.28 -13.22 -3.72
CA PRO A 157 14.72 -13.09 -2.34
C PRO A 157 13.54 -13.12 -1.37
N ALA A 158 13.55 -14.06 -0.42
CA ALA A 158 12.44 -14.28 0.50
C ALA A 158 12.06 -13.01 1.29
N GLY A 159 13.06 -12.22 1.71
CA GLY A 159 12.82 -10.95 2.40
C GLY A 159 12.07 -9.94 1.56
N ALA A 160 12.36 -9.86 0.25
CA ALA A 160 11.61 -9.00 -0.65
C ALA A 160 10.17 -9.51 -0.80
N ALA A 161 9.98 -10.80 -1.02
CA ALA A 161 8.64 -11.39 -1.13
C ALA A 161 7.78 -11.07 0.10
N MET A 162 8.31 -11.30 1.31
CA MET A 162 7.60 -11.05 2.58
C MET A 162 7.19 -9.59 2.78
N ILE A 163 8.06 -8.64 2.44
CA ILE A 163 7.78 -7.21 2.57
C ILE A 163 6.72 -6.77 1.56
N TRP A 164 6.74 -7.31 0.34
CA TRP A 164 5.87 -6.88 -0.76
C TRP A 164 4.46 -7.48 -0.72
N VAL A 165 4.22 -8.57 0.02
CA VAL A 165 2.87 -9.16 0.15
C VAL A 165 1.86 -8.11 0.62
N PHE A 166 2.16 -7.40 1.71
CA PHE A 166 1.20 -6.46 2.30
C PHE A 166 0.85 -5.30 1.37
N PRO A 167 1.81 -4.57 0.76
CA PRO A 167 1.51 -3.57 -0.26
C PRO A 167 0.68 -4.12 -1.43
N LEU A 168 0.99 -5.32 -1.92
CA LEU A 168 0.24 -5.94 -3.02
C LEU A 168 -1.21 -6.25 -2.62
N VAL A 169 -1.46 -6.70 -1.39
CA VAL A 169 -2.83 -6.87 -0.86
C VAL A 169 -3.56 -5.53 -0.81
N CYS A 170 -2.93 -4.47 -0.32
CA CYS A 170 -3.55 -3.14 -0.31
C CYS A 170 -3.89 -2.62 -1.71
N LEU A 171 -3.00 -2.85 -2.69
CA LEU A 171 -3.22 -2.49 -4.09
C LEU A 171 -4.37 -3.29 -4.70
N ALA A 172 -4.35 -4.62 -4.52
CA ALA A 172 -5.40 -5.51 -5.00
C ALA A 172 -6.76 -5.16 -4.37
N TYR A 173 -6.79 -4.81 -3.07
CA TYR A 173 -7.99 -4.35 -2.38
C TYR A 173 -8.55 -3.05 -2.99
N GLY A 174 -7.69 -2.06 -3.25
CA GLY A 174 -8.12 -0.80 -3.89
C GLY A 174 -8.75 -1.03 -5.26
N LEU A 175 -8.14 -1.90 -6.07
CA LEU A 175 -8.64 -2.29 -7.39
C LEU A 175 -9.95 -3.09 -7.29
N ALA A 176 -10.00 -4.10 -6.43
CA ALA A 176 -11.17 -4.93 -6.21
C ALA A 176 -12.36 -4.09 -5.75
N LYS A 177 -12.15 -3.18 -4.80
CA LYS A 177 -13.18 -2.25 -4.33
C LYS A 177 -13.72 -1.38 -5.47
N ALA A 178 -12.85 -0.86 -6.34
CA ALA A 178 -13.27 -0.04 -7.47
C ALA A 178 -14.14 -0.82 -8.48
N VAL A 179 -13.94 -2.13 -8.62
CA VAL A 179 -14.78 -3.01 -9.44
C VAL A 179 -16.09 -3.36 -8.73
N VAL A 180 -16.03 -3.75 -7.45
CA VAL A 180 -17.21 -4.17 -6.67
C VAL A 180 -18.20 -3.02 -6.53
N VAL A 181 -17.74 -1.80 -6.23
CA VAL A 181 -18.60 -0.62 -6.13
C VAL A 181 -19.42 -0.39 -7.40
N ARG A 182 -18.85 -0.64 -8.59
CA ARG A 182 -19.54 -0.44 -9.87
C ARG A 182 -20.67 -1.43 -10.12
N ARG A 183 -20.72 -2.55 -9.39
CA ARG A 183 -21.80 -3.54 -9.51
C ARG A 183 -23.08 -3.10 -8.78
N TYR A 184 -22.94 -2.18 -7.82
CA TYR A 184 -24.02 -1.70 -6.96
C TYR A 184 -24.52 -0.29 -7.35
N ASN A 185 -23.94 0.32 -8.39
CA ASN A 185 -24.44 1.55 -9.03
C ASN A 185 -25.20 1.18 -10.30
#